data_AF-A0A7Y9PFY0-F1
#
_entry.id   AF-A0A7Y9PFY0-F1
#
_cell.length_a   1.000
_cell.length_b   1.000
_cell.length_c   1.000
_cell.angle_alpha   90.00
_cell.angle_beta   90.00
_cell.angle_gamma   90.00
#
_symmetry.space_group_name_H-M   'P 1'
#
loop_
_entity.id
_entity.type
_entity.pdbx_description
1 polymer ?
#
loop_
_entity_poly.entity_id
_entity_poly.type
_entity_poly.pdbx_seq_one_letter_code
_entity_poly.pdbx_strand_id
1 'polypeptide(L)'
;MEYREKLVWGQFLPILLGCGIYAVDAMRQAHGAKPFPLLSVVVAIVILQVLYLIVVAAITPPEPDDERTRLIELKSFKTGYLATMVVFAFWVSTYLLKPSWLHILERNPVLIVFAWFAVEAVRTGAQLVMYRASVRP
;
A
#
# COMPACT_ATOMS: atom_id res chain seq x y z
N MET A 1 21.96 -2.90 1.44
CA MET A 1 20.60 -3.28 1.03
C MET A 1 20.72 -4.03 -0.27
N GLU A 2 20.24 -5.28 -0.28
CA GLU A 2 20.18 -6.15 -1.46
C GLU A 2 19.32 -5.51 -2.56
N TYR A 3 19.54 -5.90 -3.82
CA TYR A 3 18.80 -5.36 -4.98
C TYR A 3 17.29 -5.55 -4.79
N ARG A 4 16.88 -6.72 -4.31
CA ARG A 4 15.48 -7.05 -4.01
C ARG A 4 14.87 -6.16 -2.92
N GLU A 5 15.61 -5.86 -1.85
CA GLU A 5 15.13 -4.96 -0.80
C GLU A 5 14.85 -3.56 -1.38
N LYS A 6 15.76 -3.05 -2.22
CA LYS A 6 15.58 -1.74 -2.88
C LYS A 6 14.34 -1.72 -3.78
N LEU A 7 14.07 -2.79 -4.52
CA LEU A 7 12.86 -2.90 -5.36
C LEU A 7 11.59 -2.87 -4.52
N VAL A 8 11.55 -3.58 -3.40
CA VAL A 8 10.39 -3.61 -2.50
C VAL A 8 10.19 -2.24 -1.84
N TRP A 9 11.27 -1.54 -1.48
CA TRP A 9 11.19 -0.14 -1.04
C TRP A 9 10.58 0.77 -2.11
N GLY A 10 10.91 0.52 -3.38
CA GLY A 10 10.32 1.24 -4.51
C GLY A 10 8.84 1.02 -4.70
N GLN A 11 8.31 -0.11 -4.25
CA GLN A 11 6.87 -0.37 -4.19
C GLN A 11 6.26 0.27 -2.94
N PHE A 12 6.89 0.10 -1.79
CA PHE A 12 6.36 0.53 -0.50
C PHE A 12 6.26 2.05 -0.34
N LEU A 13 7.29 2.80 -0.73
CA LEU A 13 7.33 4.26 -0.51
C LEU A 13 6.22 5.03 -1.24
N PRO A 14 5.97 4.81 -2.54
CA PRO A 14 4.87 5.47 -3.25
C PRO A 14 3.50 5.12 -2.66
N ILE A 15 3.31 3.87 -2.21
CA ILE A 15 2.07 3.43 -1.56
C ILE A 15 1.86 4.17 -0.23
N LEU A 16 2.90 4.28 0.59
CA LEU A 16 2.84 4.96 1.87
C LEU A 16 2.55 6.46 1.68
N LEU A 17 3.17 7.06 0.66
CA LEU A 17 2.87 8.43 0.25
C LEU A 17 1.42 8.59 -0.19
N GLY A 18 0.88 7.62 -0.95
CA GLY A 18 -0.54 7.55 -1.29
C GLY A 18 -1.45 7.52 -0.06
N CYS A 19 -1.18 6.63 0.91
CA CYS A 19 -1.89 6.60 2.19
C CYS A 19 -1.88 7.97 2.89
N GLY A 20 -0.71 8.63 2.92
CA GLY A 20 -0.56 9.96 3.53
C GLY A 20 -1.39 11.03 2.82
N ILE A 21 -1.35 11.09 1.49
CA ILE A 21 -2.16 12.04 0.69
C ILE A 21 -3.64 11.82 0.98
N TYR A 22 -4.12 10.57 0.98
CA TYR A 22 -5.52 10.28 1.24
C TYR A 22 -5.94 10.57 2.68
N ALA A 23 -5.07 10.36 3.66
CA ALA A 23 -5.35 10.73 5.06
C ALA A 23 -5.51 12.26 5.19
N VAL A 24 -4.61 13.03 4.58
CA VAL A 24 -4.71 14.49 4.54
C VAL A 24 -5.97 14.94 3.79
N ASP A 25 -6.28 14.31 2.66
CA ASP A 25 -7.47 14.64 1.88
C ASP A 25 -8.76 14.35 2.65
N ALA A 26 -8.84 13.23 3.38
CA ALA A 26 -9.96 12.90 4.25
C ALA A 26 -10.14 13.95 5.36
N MET A 27 -9.04 14.42 5.98
CA MET A 27 -9.10 15.50 6.96
C MET A 27 -9.57 16.81 6.32
N ARG A 28 -9.09 17.15 5.11
CA ARG A 28 -9.51 18.35 4.38
C ARG A 28 -11.00 18.30 4.01
N GLN A 29 -11.48 17.15 3.55
CA GLN A 29 -12.89 16.93 3.23
C GLN A 29 -13.78 17.06 4.48
N ALA A 30 -13.33 16.59 5.64
CA ALA A 30 -14.03 16.78 6.92
C ALA A 30 -14.19 18.27 7.28
N HIS A 31 -13.29 19.14 6.81
CA HIS A 31 -13.37 20.60 6.96
C HIS A 31 -14.02 21.31 5.75
N GLY A 32 -14.71 20.56 4.88
CA GLY A 32 -15.48 21.12 3.75
C GLY A 32 -14.65 21.48 2.51
N ALA A 33 -13.38 21.08 2.44
CA ALA A 33 -12.57 21.28 1.25
C ALA A 33 -12.94 20.30 0.12
N LYS A 34 -12.68 20.71 -1.13
CA LYS A 34 -12.83 19.83 -2.29
C LYS A 34 -11.78 18.71 -2.26
N PRO A 35 -12.15 17.47 -2.62
CA PRO A 35 -11.23 16.33 -2.66
C PRO A 35 -10.15 16.54 -3.73
N PHE A 36 -8.98 15.96 -3.52
CA PHE A 36 -8.00 15.86 -4.59
C PHE A 36 -8.53 15.02 -5.75
N PRO A 37 -8.20 15.36 -7.01
CA PRO A 37 -8.59 14.55 -8.14
C PRO A 37 -7.87 13.20 -8.07
N LEU A 38 -8.63 12.12 -7.85
CA LEU A 38 -8.15 10.74 -7.73
C LEU A 38 -7.13 10.38 -8.82
N LEU A 39 -7.44 10.70 -10.08
CA LEU A 39 -6.60 10.40 -11.22
C LEU A 39 -5.21 11.05 -11.09
N SER A 40 -5.15 12.31 -10.66
CA SER A 40 -3.87 13.03 -10.51
C SER A 40 -2.98 12.41 -9.44
N VAL A 41 -3.57 11.98 -8.32
CA VAL A 41 -2.86 11.34 -7.21
C VAL A 41 -2.31 9.99 -7.65
N VAL A 42 -3.13 9.16 -8.29
CA VAL A 42 -2.72 7.85 -8.80
C VAL A 42 -1.60 7.99 -9.83
N VAL A 43 -1.75 8.91 -10.80
CA VAL A 43 -0.72 9.16 -11.83
C VAL A 43 0.59 9.63 -11.19
N ALA A 44 0.54 10.52 -10.20
CA ALA A 44 1.74 11.00 -9.51
C ALA A 44 2.47 9.86 -8.76
N ILE A 45 1.73 8.98 -8.07
CA ILE A 45 2.28 7.83 -7.36
C ILE A 45 2.94 6.86 -8.34
N VAL A 46 2.27 6.56 -9.47
CA VAL A 46 2.80 5.65 -10.50
C VAL A 46 4.07 6.24 -11.13
N ILE A 47 4.08 7.52 -11.47
CA ILE A 47 5.28 8.19 -12.01
C ILE A 47 6.43 8.09 -11.01
N LEU A 48 6.18 8.40 -9.73
CA LEU A 48 7.20 8.31 -8.69
C LEU A 48 7.76 6.89 -8.57
N GLN A 49 6.88 5.88 -8.62
CA GLN A 49 7.26 4.47 -8.56
C GLN A 49 8.14 4.07 -9.75
N VAL A 50 7.75 4.44 -10.96
CA VAL A 50 8.53 4.15 -12.18
C VAL A 50 9.89 4.82 -12.13
N LEU A 51 9.96 6.11 -11.75
CA LEU A 51 11.21 6.84 -11.62
C LEU A 51 12.15 6.18 -10.61
N TYR A 52 11.63 5.79 -9.45
CA TYR A 52 12.43 5.09 -8.45
C TYR A 52 12.97 3.76 -8.98
N LEU A 53 12.14 2.96 -9.67
CA LEU A 53 12.56 1.67 -10.23
C LEU A 53 13.66 1.85 -11.29
N ILE A 54 13.56 2.89 -12.13
CA ILE A 54 14.60 3.24 -13.12
C ILE A 54 15.92 3.56 -12.41
N VAL A 55 15.88 4.39 -11.36
CA VAL A 55 17.07 4.76 -10.59
C VAL A 55 17.72 3.53 -9.94
N VAL A 56 16.93 2.63 -9.35
CA VAL A 56 17.46 1.40 -8.74
C VAL A 56 18.11 0.49 -9.78
N ALA A 57 17.46 0.29 -10.93
CA ALA A 57 17.97 -0.52 -12.03
C ALA A 57 19.27 0.03 -12.64
N ALA A 58 19.41 1.36 -12.69
CA ALA A 58 20.62 2.00 -13.20
C ALA A 58 21.83 1.85 -12.27
N ILE A 59 21.60 1.81 -10.95
CA ILE A 59 22.67 1.85 -9.93
C ILE A 59 23.06 0.44 -9.45
N THR A 60 22.12 -0.50 -9.46
CA THR A 60 22.30 -1.79 -8.78
C THR A 60 22.17 -2.94 -9.78
N PRO A 61 23.20 -3.80 -9.94
CA PRO A 61 23.11 -4.95 -10.82
C PRO A 61 22.06 -5.96 -10.31
N PRO A 62 21.34 -6.64 -11.21
CA PRO A 62 20.35 -7.64 -10.83
C PRO A 62 21.01 -8.86 -10.17
N GLU A 63 20.49 -9.25 -9.01
CA GLU A 63 20.89 -10.48 -8.31
C GLU A 63 20.29 -11.73 -8.97
N PRO A 64 20.99 -12.88 -8.92
CA PRO A 64 20.45 -14.16 -9.38
C PRO A 64 19.24 -14.56 -8.53
N ASP A 65 18.30 -15.27 -9.16
CA ASP A 65 17.03 -15.61 -8.53
C ASP A 65 17.22 -16.75 -7.50
N ASP A 66 16.73 -16.53 -6.28
CA ASP A 66 16.83 -17.47 -5.15
C ASP A 66 15.42 -17.94 -4.75
N GLU A 67 15.28 -19.24 -4.43
CA GLU A 67 14.03 -19.85 -3.96
C GLU A 67 13.48 -19.14 -2.72
N ARG A 68 14.37 -18.65 -1.83
CA ARG A 68 13.98 -17.91 -0.64
C ARG A 68 13.19 -16.64 -0.98
N THR A 69 13.60 -15.92 -2.02
CA THR A 69 12.92 -14.70 -2.48
C THR A 69 11.48 -15.01 -2.89
N ARG A 70 11.28 -16.13 -3.59
CA ARG A 70 9.96 -16.59 -4.03
C ARG A 70 9.06 -16.98 -2.84
N LEU A 71 9.62 -17.62 -1.82
CA LEU A 71 8.89 -17.95 -0.60
C LEU A 71 8.47 -16.70 0.20
N ILE A 72 9.34 -15.69 0.27
CA ILE A 72 9.03 -14.40 0.91
C ILE A 72 7.88 -13.70 0.18
N GLU A 73 7.92 -13.68 -1.15
CA GLU A 73 6.85 -13.10 -1.96
C GLU A 73 5.51 -13.80 -1.73
N LEU A 74 5.47 -15.14 -1.79
CA LEU A 74 4.25 -15.93 -1.53
C LEU A 74 3.69 -15.68 -0.12
N LYS A 75 4.56 -15.60 0.89
CA LYS A 75 4.15 -15.33 2.27
C LYS A 75 3.57 -13.92 2.41
N SER A 76 4.15 -12.93 1.72
CA SER A 76 3.61 -11.57 1.67
C SER A 76 2.23 -11.51 1.02
N PHE A 77 1.99 -12.28 -0.05
CA PHE A 77 0.67 -12.40 -0.68
C PHE A 77 -0.38 -12.94 0.28
N LYS A 78 -0.04 -13.96 1.08
CA LYS A 78 -0.93 -14.48 2.12
C LYS A 78 -1.29 -13.40 3.15
N THR A 79 -0.31 -12.61 3.59
CA THR A 79 -0.56 -11.49 4.52
C THR A 79 -1.44 -10.41 3.88
N GLY A 80 -1.18 -10.05 2.62
CA GLY A 80 -2.02 -9.12 1.86
C GLY A 80 -3.46 -9.61 1.74
N TYR A 81 -3.66 -10.89 1.40
CA TYR A 81 -4.99 -11.49 1.31
C TYR A 81 -5.76 -11.43 2.63
N LEU A 82 -5.09 -11.76 3.74
CA LEU A 82 -5.70 -11.64 5.08
C LEU A 82 -6.07 -10.19 5.40
N ALA A 83 -5.21 -9.23 5.07
CA ALA A 83 -5.51 -7.82 5.26
C ALA A 83 -6.74 -7.39 4.43
N THR A 84 -6.84 -7.82 3.17
CA THR A 84 -8.02 -7.59 2.33
C THR A 84 -9.28 -8.16 2.96
N MET A 85 -9.22 -9.40 3.45
CA MET A 85 -10.36 -10.06 4.10
C MET A 85 -10.83 -9.30 5.35
N VAL A 86 -9.90 -8.81 6.17
CA VAL A 86 -10.22 -8.01 7.37
C VAL A 86 -10.88 -6.68 6.98
N VAL A 87 -10.31 -5.98 6.00
CA VAL A 87 -10.88 -4.72 5.50
C VAL A 87 -12.29 -4.94 4.93
N PHE A 88 -12.48 -6.00 4.14
CA PHE A 88 -13.78 -6.32 3.58
C PHE A 88 -14.81 -6.73 4.64
N ALA A 89 -14.40 -7.54 5.62
CA ALA A 89 -15.24 -7.93 6.75
C ALA A 89 -15.66 -6.71 7.59
N PHE A 90 -14.74 -5.78 7.82
CA PHE A 90 -15.04 -4.50 8.47
C PHE A 90 -16.03 -3.68 7.63
N TRP A 91 -15.82 -3.56 6.32
CA TRP A 91 -16.72 -2.82 5.45
C TRP A 91 -18.13 -3.41 5.43
N VAL A 92 -18.26 -4.73 5.26
CA VAL A 92 -19.56 -5.44 5.31
C VAL A 92 -20.24 -5.27 6.66
N SER A 93 -19.49 -5.34 7.77
CA SER A 93 -20.07 -5.16 9.11
C SER A 93 -20.59 -3.73 9.31
N THR A 94 -19.88 -2.72 8.81
CA THR A 94 -20.36 -1.34 8.85
C THR A 94 -21.63 -1.15 8.03
N TYR A 95 -21.68 -1.71 6.82
CA TYR A 95 -22.85 -1.64 5.94
C TYR A 95 -24.10 -2.31 6.53
N LEU A 96 -23.92 -3.48 7.17
CA LEU A 96 -25.03 -4.24 7.74
C LEU A 96 -25.53 -3.63 9.06
N LEU A 97 -24.64 -3.15 9.92
CA LEU A 97 -25.00 -2.64 11.24
C LEU A 97 -25.45 -1.18 11.22
N LYS A 98 -25.21 -0.45 10.11
CA LYS A 98 -25.49 0.99 9.93
C LYS A 98 -25.21 1.83 11.19
N PRO A 99 -24.03 1.70 11.81
CA PRO A 99 -23.70 2.49 12.98
C PRO A 99 -23.77 3.99 12.63
N SER A 100 -24.50 4.75 13.44
CA SER A 100 -24.83 6.17 13.20
C SER A 100 -23.60 7.09 13.12
N TRP A 101 -22.44 6.65 13.60
CA TRP A 101 -21.17 7.37 13.54
C TRP A 101 -20.32 7.06 12.29
N LEU A 102 -20.75 6.12 11.43
CA LEU A 102 -19.98 5.63 10.28
C LEU A 102 -20.61 5.94 8.91
N HIS A 103 -21.64 6.78 8.85
CA HIS A 103 -22.27 7.18 7.58
C HIS A 103 -21.32 7.85 6.57
N ILE A 104 -20.19 8.38 7.05
CA ILE A 104 -19.13 8.96 6.21
C ILE A 104 -18.37 7.86 5.42
N LEU A 105 -18.31 6.65 5.97
CA LEU A 105 -17.56 5.51 5.43
C LEU A 105 -18.27 4.81 4.26
N GLU A 106 -19.60 4.82 4.24
CA GLU A 106 -20.41 4.14 3.21
C GLU A 106 -20.55 4.93 1.89
N ARG A 107 -20.49 6.27 1.96
CA ARG A 107 -20.77 7.15 0.80
C ARG A 107 -19.55 7.68 0.07
N ASN A 108 -18.34 7.51 0.61
CA ASN A 108 -17.16 8.14 0.04
C ASN A 108 -16.28 7.15 -0.74
N PRO A 109 -16.27 7.19 -2.09
CA PRO A 109 -15.44 6.29 -2.90
C PRO A 109 -13.93 6.45 -2.65
N VAL A 110 -13.51 7.59 -2.09
CA VAL A 110 -12.10 7.85 -1.70
C VAL A 110 -11.62 6.87 -0.63
N LEU A 111 -12.50 6.40 0.25
CA LEU A 111 -12.13 5.49 1.34
C LEU A 111 -11.85 4.07 0.85
N ILE A 112 -12.51 3.64 -0.24
CA ILE A 112 -12.23 2.35 -0.88
C ILE A 112 -10.80 2.36 -1.44
N VAL A 113 -10.42 3.46 -2.09
CA VAL A 113 -9.06 3.65 -2.63
C VAL A 113 -8.05 3.72 -1.49
N PHE A 114 -8.34 4.46 -0.42
CA PHE A 114 -7.47 4.50 0.77
C PHE A 114 -7.27 3.09 1.38
N ALA A 115 -8.35 2.32 1.53
CA ALA A 115 -8.28 0.97 2.07
C ALA A 115 -7.43 0.04 1.18
N TRP A 116 -7.51 0.20 -0.15
CA TRP A 116 -6.65 -0.50 -1.10
C TRP A 116 -5.18 -0.16 -0.89
N PHE A 117 -4.83 1.13 -0.81
CA PHE A 117 -3.46 1.57 -0.51
C PHE A 117 -2.97 1.04 0.85
N ALA A 118 -3.82 1.01 1.87
CA ALA A 118 -3.48 0.48 3.18
C ALA A 118 -3.20 -1.03 3.16
N VAL A 119 -4.00 -1.81 2.44
CA VAL A 119 -3.77 -3.26 2.24
C VAL A 119 -2.43 -3.49 1.54
N GLU A 120 -2.17 -2.75 0.46
CA GLU A 120 -0.92 -2.90 -0.28
C GLU A 120 0.29 -2.46 0.56
N ALA A 121 0.14 -1.45 1.43
CA ALA A 121 1.17 -1.03 2.38
C ALA A 121 1.46 -2.13 3.41
N VAL A 122 0.43 -2.81 3.92
CA VAL A 122 0.60 -3.94 4.85
C VAL A 122 1.31 -5.10 4.16
N ARG A 123 0.92 -5.42 2.93
CA ARG A 123 1.55 -6.49 2.14
C ARG A 123 3.03 -6.22 1.88
N THR A 124 3.35 -5.07 1.29
CA THR A 124 4.73 -4.68 0.95
C THR A 124 5.57 -4.41 2.20
N GLY A 125 4.97 -3.86 3.25
CA GLY A 125 5.61 -3.70 4.56
C GLY A 125 5.94 -5.04 5.22
N ALA A 126 5.02 -6.01 5.18
CA ALA A 126 5.30 -7.37 5.67
C ALA A 126 6.44 -8.03 4.89
N GLN A 127 6.50 -7.80 3.58
CA GLN A 127 7.60 -8.28 2.74
C GLN A 127 8.94 -7.67 3.16
N LEU A 128 9.01 -6.36 3.42
CA LEU A 128 10.22 -5.69 3.94
C LEU A 128 10.66 -6.24 5.29
N VAL A 129 9.71 -6.47 6.21
CA VAL A 129 10.01 -7.06 7.53
C VAL A 129 10.59 -8.46 7.36
N MET A 130 10.04 -9.28 6.46
CA MET A 130 10.56 -10.63 6.19
C MET A 130 11.97 -10.59 5.58
N TYR A 131 12.24 -9.68 4.64
CA TYR A 131 13.60 -9.50 4.12
C TYR A 131 14.58 -9.14 5.24
N ARG A 132 14.24 -8.19 6.11
CA ARG A 132 15.13 -7.79 7.22
C ARG A 132 15.29 -8.86 8.30
N ALA A 133 14.22 -9.60 8.62
CA ALA A 133 14.26 -10.68 9.60
C ALA A 133 15.09 -11.86 9.11
N SER A 134 15.07 -12.15 7.81
CA SER A 134 15.85 -13.24 7.21
C SER A 134 17.31 -12.90 6.94
N VAL A 135 17.71 -11.63 7.06
CA VAL A 135 19.11 -11.18 7.00
C VAL A 135 19.78 -11.21 8.39
N ARG A 136 19.02 -11.31 9.48
CA ARG A 136 19.58 -11.48 10.82
C ARG A 136 19.82 -12.97 11.11
N PRO A 137 21.07 -13.40 11.38
CA PRO A 137 21.39 -14.77 11.80
C PRO A 137 20.82 -15.10 13.18
#